data_AF-A0AAV4D0Z6-F1
#
_entry.id   AF-A0AAV4D0Z6-F1
#
_cell.length_a   1.000
_cell.length_b   1.000
_cell.length_c   1.000
_cell.angle_alpha   90.00
_cell.angle_beta   90.00
_cell.angle_gamma   90.00
#
_symmetry.space_group_name_H-M   'P 1'
#
loop_
_entity.id
_entity.type
_entity.pdbx_description
1 polymer ?
#
loop_
_entity_poly.entity_id
_entity_poly.type
_entity_poly.pdbx_seq_one_letter_code
_entity_poly.pdbx_strand_id
1 'polypeptide(L)'
;MGLGYGLYAILSLCLISASIHLVYPEEKTHGWYDRYLKFYHETLPSSPELQKLWLNHAYVYHQHQKRASARYPIPNFDCHTQFPWLGREPVSVHTLHPADIDVAGNGVDATNILEDLIEYRGLSWSGGGDGSLDEGILTLPNILKKYNPNIQGYATGIGKSTDQSSGLNVADPGDTSFEMPGQARMLVDRMKATTDFLKDWKVITLFIGGNDLCDACNDWNRYSPENYRKNLQEALDILHAEVPRALVNVALIFDIAPVAQLGKTDL
;
A
#
# COMPACT_ATOMS: atom_id res chain seq x y z
N MET A 1 -5.86 1.57 -18.02
CA MET A 1 -4.40 1.64 -18.25
C MET A 1 -3.58 1.97 -16.98
N GLY A 2 -4.20 2.19 -15.80
CA GLY A 2 -3.49 2.32 -14.52
C GLY A 2 -2.97 1.00 -13.92
N LEU A 3 -3.55 -0.14 -14.31
CA LEU A 3 -3.08 -1.48 -13.90
C LEU A 3 -1.63 -1.77 -14.34
N GLY A 4 -1.15 -1.16 -15.43
CA GLY A 4 0.18 -1.44 -15.97
C GLY A 4 1.32 -1.07 -15.01
N TYR A 5 1.21 0.06 -14.30
CA TYR A 5 2.34 0.58 -13.52
C TYR A 5 2.53 -0.14 -12.18
N GLY A 6 1.44 -0.52 -11.48
CA GLY A 6 1.54 -1.38 -10.29
C GLY A 6 2.13 -2.76 -10.64
N LEU A 7 1.76 -3.30 -11.81
CA LEU A 7 2.35 -4.52 -12.36
C LEU A 7 3.85 -4.36 -12.66
N TYR A 8 4.28 -3.23 -13.24
CA TYR A 8 5.70 -2.92 -13.50
C TYR A 8 6.52 -2.72 -12.21
N ALA A 9 5.95 -2.11 -11.18
CA ALA A 9 6.58 -1.94 -9.87
C ALA A 9 6.85 -3.32 -9.25
N ILE A 10 5.83 -4.17 -9.10
CA ILE A 10 5.99 -5.53 -8.57
C ILE A 10 6.98 -6.35 -9.42
N LEU A 11 6.92 -6.24 -10.75
CA LEU A 11 7.86 -6.87 -11.66
C LEU A 11 9.31 -6.58 -11.31
N SER A 12 9.59 -5.29 -11.13
CA SER A 12 10.94 -4.81 -10.88
C SER A 12 11.39 -5.18 -9.47
N LEU A 13 10.49 -5.15 -8.47
CA LEU A 13 10.77 -5.62 -7.12
C LEU A 13 11.10 -7.12 -7.08
N CYS A 14 10.36 -7.94 -7.84
CA CYS A 14 10.61 -9.36 -8.01
C CYS A 14 11.92 -9.62 -8.77
N LEU A 15 12.21 -8.86 -9.82
CA LEU A 15 13.46 -8.96 -10.58
C LEU A 15 14.67 -8.56 -9.73
N ILE A 16 14.56 -7.52 -8.92
CA ILE A 16 15.61 -7.09 -8.00
C ILE A 16 15.81 -8.16 -6.93
N SER A 17 14.74 -8.72 -6.35
CA SER A 17 14.82 -9.86 -5.43
C SER A 17 15.62 -11.03 -6.03
N ALA A 18 15.26 -11.44 -7.25
CA ALA A 18 15.91 -12.55 -7.94
C ALA A 18 17.37 -12.24 -8.33
N SER A 19 17.65 -10.99 -8.73
CA SER A 19 18.98 -10.55 -9.16
C SER A 19 19.95 -10.39 -8.00
N ILE A 20 19.48 -9.91 -6.83
CA ILE A 20 20.31 -9.76 -5.65
C ILE A 20 20.81 -11.11 -5.15
N HIS A 21 20.02 -12.19 -5.26
CA HIS A 21 20.48 -13.54 -4.90
C HIS A 21 21.60 -14.08 -5.81
N LEU A 22 21.66 -13.64 -7.07
CA LEU A 22 22.77 -13.98 -7.97
C LEU A 22 24.06 -13.24 -7.58
N VAL A 23 23.94 -12.06 -6.98
CA VAL A 23 25.07 -11.20 -6.61
C VAL A 23 25.53 -11.44 -5.16
N TYR A 24 24.61 -11.78 -4.25
CA TYR A 24 24.87 -11.96 -2.81
C TYR A 24 24.30 -13.30 -2.28
N PRO A 25 24.82 -14.45 -2.74
CA PRO A 25 24.30 -15.77 -2.36
C PRO A 25 24.47 -16.12 -0.86
N GLU A 26 25.36 -15.43 -0.15
CA GLU A 26 25.61 -15.63 1.29
C GLU A 26 24.62 -14.87 2.20
N GLU A 27 23.83 -13.93 1.67
CA GLU A 27 22.93 -13.07 2.46
C GLU A 27 21.47 -13.53 2.49
N LYS A 28 21.25 -14.85 2.50
CA LYS A 28 19.90 -15.44 2.66
C LYS A 28 19.22 -15.11 3.99
N THR A 29 19.94 -14.51 4.94
CA THR A 29 19.45 -14.19 6.28
C THR A 29 18.83 -12.79 6.41
N HIS A 30 19.06 -11.89 5.45
CA HIS A 30 18.49 -10.54 5.46
C HIS A 30 17.15 -10.50 4.72
N GLY A 31 16.21 -9.66 5.17
CA GLY A 31 14.90 -9.51 4.52
C GLY A 31 15.02 -9.02 3.09
N TRP A 32 13.98 -9.23 2.27
CA TRP A 32 13.94 -8.73 0.89
C TRP A 32 14.22 -7.22 0.81
N TYR A 33 13.66 -6.43 1.75
CA TYR A 33 13.81 -4.98 1.74
C TYR A 33 15.23 -4.53 2.07
N ASP A 34 15.91 -5.19 3.03
CA ASP A 34 17.30 -4.90 3.34
C ASP A 34 18.20 -5.13 2.12
N ARG A 35 17.97 -6.23 1.41
CA ARG A 35 18.63 -6.57 0.15
C ARG A 35 18.38 -5.50 -0.90
N TYR A 36 17.13 -5.06 -1.03
CA TYR A 36 16.71 -4.00 -1.93
C TYR A 36 17.39 -2.66 -1.63
N LEU A 37 17.38 -2.22 -0.36
CA LEU A 37 18.07 -1.02 0.11
C LEU A 37 19.58 -1.08 -0.21
N LYS A 38 20.21 -2.22 0.09
CA LYS A 38 21.62 -2.45 -0.21
C LYS A 38 21.93 -2.34 -1.70
N PHE A 39 21.09 -2.91 -2.56
CA PHE A 39 21.28 -2.76 -4.01
C PHE A 39 21.30 -1.30 -4.44
N TYR A 40 20.36 -0.48 -3.98
CA TYR A 40 20.29 0.92 -4.38
C TYR A 40 21.33 1.82 -3.71
N HIS A 41 21.67 1.56 -2.45
CA HIS A 41 22.61 2.40 -1.69
C HIS A 41 24.07 2.00 -1.88
N GLU A 42 24.36 0.74 -2.17
CA GLU A 42 25.72 0.21 -2.26
C GLU A 42 26.05 -0.32 -3.67
N THR A 43 25.26 -1.25 -4.20
CA THR A 43 25.58 -1.94 -5.47
C THR A 43 25.46 -1.03 -6.68
N LEU A 44 24.33 -0.35 -6.84
CA LEU A 44 24.02 0.49 -8.00
C LEU A 44 25.01 1.66 -8.16
N PRO A 45 25.38 2.40 -7.10
CA PRO A 45 26.38 3.47 -7.20
C PRO A 45 27.81 2.95 -7.47
N SER A 46 28.10 1.70 -7.10
CA SER A 46 29.43 1.10 -7.24
C SER A 46 29.75 0.57 -8.64
N SER A 47 28.76 0.42 -9.53
CA SER A 47 28.94 -0.06 -10.90
C SER A 47 28.56 1.01 -11.93
N PRO A 48 29.52 1.55 -12.69
CA PRO A 48 29.26 2.50 -13.78
C PRO A 48 28.31 1.95 -14.85
N GLU A 49 28.39 0.64 -15.15
CA GLU A 49 27.53 -0.04 -16.11
C GLU A 49 26.09 -0.13 -15.62
N LEU A 50 25.87 -0.57 -14.37
CA LEU A 50 24.54 -0.61 -13.78
C LEU A 50 23.94 0.79 -13.67
N GLN A 51 24.73 1.77 -13.27
CA GLN A 51 24.29 3.16 -13.20
C GLN A 51 23.87 3.70 -14.56
N LYS A 52 24.61 3.37 -15.63
CA LYS A 52 24.24 3.75 -17.01
C LYS A 52 22.95 3.07 -17.47
N LEU A 53 22.80 1.77 -17.22
CA LEU A 53 21.58 1.01 -17.55
C LEU A 53 20.37 1.55 -16.78
N TRP A 54 20.56 1.85 -15.49
CA TRP A 54 19.56 2.44 -14.63
C TRP A 54 19.12 3.83 -15.10
N LEU A 55 20.06 4.72 -15.42
CA LEU A 55 19.76 6.06 -15.94
C LEU A 55 19.01 5.99 -17.27
N ASN A 56 19.36 5.05 -18.15
CA ASN A 56 18.63 4.81 -19.39
C ASN A 56 17.21 4.30 -19.12
N HIS A 57 17.06 3.34 -18.20
CA HIS A 57 15.76 2.85 -17.77
C HIS A 57 14.89 3.99 -17.20
N ALA A 58 15.43 4.78 -16.26
CA ALA A 58 14.73 5.92 -15.66
C ALA A 58 14.34 6.95 -16.71
N TYR A 59 15.23 7.27 -17.67
CA TYR A 59 14.93 8.18 -18.78
C TYR A 59 13.78 7.66 -19.66
N VAL A 60 13.85 6.41 -20.11
CA VAL A 60 12.81 5.75 -20.91
C VAL A 60 11.49 5.70 -20.14
N TYR A 61 11.53 5.30 -18.87
CA TYR A 61 10.39 5.28 -17.97
C TYR A 61 9.74 6.66 -17.84
N HIS A 62 10.51 7.71 -17.57
CA HIS A 62 10.01 9.09 -17.49
C HIS A 62 9.41 9.59 -18.81
N GLN A 63 9.97 9.19 -19.98
CA GLN A 63 9.38 9.49 -21.29
C GLN A 63 8.03 8.78 -21.51
N HIS A 64 7.87 7.55 -21.00
CA HIS A 64 6.62 6.78 -21.02
C HIS A 64 5.65 7.15 -19.89
N GLN A 65 6.11 7.88 -18.87
CA GLN A 65 5.34 8.45 -17.77
C GLN A 65 4.51 9.68 -18.17
N LYS A 66 4.39 9.99 -19.47
CA LYS A 66 3.41 10.98 -19.99
C LYS A 66 1.95 10.70 -19.57
N ARG A 67 1.69 9.62 -18.82
CA ARG A 67 0.50 9.41 -17.99
C ARG A 67 0.75 9.69 -16.51
N ALA A 68 0.69 10.96 -16.15
CA ALA A 68 0.24 11.43 -14.83
C ALA A 68 -0.20 12.91 -14.85
N SER A 69 0.06 13.65 -15.94
CA SER A 69 -0.43 15.02 -16.13
C SER A 69 -1.84 15.09 -16.72
N ALA A 70 -2.34 14.00 -17.32
CA ALA A 70 -3.77 13.87 -17.57
C ALA A 70 -4.43 13.63 -16.21
N ARG A 71 -4.78 14.71 -15.50
CA ARG A 71 -5.76 14.66 -14.42
C ARG A 71 -6.97 13.97 -15.02
N TYR A 72 -7.21 12.72 -14.64
CA TYR A 72 -8.48 12.09 -14.97
C TYR A 72 -9.55 13.03 -14.42
N PRO A 73 -10.56 13.42 -15.22
CA PRO A 73 -11.64 14.22 -14.68
C PRO A 73 -12.20 13.44 -13.50
N ILE A 74 -11.96 13.96 -12.29
CA ILE A 74 -12.47 13.33 -11.08
C ILE A 74 -13.99 13.41 -11.22
N PRO A 75 -14.69 12.28 -11.26
CA PRO A 75 -16.13 12.30 -11.41
C PRO A 75 -16.72 13.09 -10.26
N ASN A 76 -17.77 13.85 -10.53
CA ASN A 76 -18.56 14.41 -9.43
C ASN A 76 -19.10 13.25 -8.60
N PHE A 77 -18.65 13.17 -7.34
CA PHE A 77 -19.17 12.22 -6.35
C PHE A 77 -20.57 12.62 -5.90
N ASP A 78 -21.51 12.63 -6.85
CA ASP A 78 -22.93 12.93 -6.65
C ASP A 78 -23.66 11.60 -6.54
N CYS A 79 -23.26 10.80 -5.55
CA CYS A 79 -23.88 9.50 -5.30
C CYS A 79 -25.30 9.74 -4.81
N HIS A 80 -26.30 9.53 -5.67
CA HIS A 80 -27.68 9.32 -5.24
C HIS A 80 -27.73 8.01 -4.45
N THR A 81 -27.54 8.08 -3.14
CA THR A 81 -27.63 6.90 -2.28
C THR A 81 -29.08 6.44 -2.27
N GLN A 82 -29.32 5.14 -2.50
CA GLN A 82 -30.67 4.56 -2.36
C GLN A 82 -31.22 4.77 -0.93
N PHE A 83 -30.32 4.97 0.03
CA PHE A 83 -30.62 5.34 1.41
C PHE A 83 -29.93 6.67 1.72
N PRO A 84 -30.69 7.78 1.84
CA PRO A 84 -30.10 9.07 2.23
C PRO A 84 -29.55 8.98 3.66
N TRP A 85 -28.43 9.65 3.92
CA TRP A 85 -27.92 9.80 5.29
C TRP A 85 -28.94 10.60 6.11
N LEU A 86 -29.51 9.98 7.14
CA LEU A 86 -30.58 10.56 7.96
C LEU A 86 -30.07 11.28 9.22
N GLY A 87 -28.75 11.47 9.36
CA GLY A 87 -28.16 12.01 10.58
C GLY A 87 -28.26 11.09 11.79
N ARG A 88 -28.48 9.79 11.57
CA ARG A 88 -28.55 8.78 12.64
C ARG A 88 -27.24 8.02 12.68
N GLU A 89 -26.67 7.90 13.87
CA GLU A 89 -25.46 7.15 14.11
C GLU A 89 -25.66 5.66 13.75
N PRO A 90 -24.83 5.09 12.85
CA PRO A 90 -25.00 3.70 12.43
C PRO A 90 -24.55 2.75 13.54
N VAL A 91 -25.36 1.71 13.75
CA VAL A 91 -25.10 0.63 14.72
C VAL A 91 -24.50 -0.61 14.07
N SER A 92 -24.45 -0.66 12.74
CA SER A 92 -23.94 -1.77 11.94
C SER A 92 -23.31 -1.28 10.64
N VAL A 93 -22.35 -2.05 10.12
CA VAL A 93 -21.67 -1.78 8.85
C VAL A 93 -22.65 -1.75 7.67
N HIS A 94 -23.77 -2.47 7.76
CA HIS A 94 -24.79 -2.51 6.72
C HIS A 94 -25.57 -1.21 6.55
N THR A 95 -25.52 -0.32 7.55
CA THR A 95 -26.17 1.00 7.55
C THR A 95 -25.17 2.14 7.52
N LEU A 96 -23.89 1.83 7.31
CA LEU A 96 -22.79 2.80 7.32
C LEU A 96 -22.78 3.63 6.03
N HIS A 97 -22.71 4.95 6.16
CA HIS A 97 -22.53 5.87 5.04
C HIS A 97 -21.14 6.50 5.06
N PRO A 98 -20.65 7.05 3.94
CA PRO A 98 -19.37 7.75 3.90
C PRO A 98 -19.20 8.87 4.94
N ALA A 99 -20.30 9.58 5.27
CA ALA A 99 -20.31 10.65 6.27
C ALA A 99 -20.15 10.14 7.71
N ASP A 100 -20.43 8.86 7.94
CA ASP A 100 -20.31 8.25 9.27
C ASP A 100 -18.88 7.78 9.56
N ILE A 101 -17.98 7.73 8.57
CA ILE A 101 -16.59 7.29 8.76
C ILE A 101 -15.77 8.42 9.37
N ASP A 102 -15.18 8.16 10.53
CA ASP A 102 -14.38 9.13 11.29
C ASP A 102 -12.88 8.92 11.12
N VAL A 103 -12.46 7.70 10.76
CA VAL A 103 -11.05 7.30 10.76
C VAL A 103 -10.72 6.48 9.50
N ALA A 104 -9.64 6.82 8.81
CA ALA A 104 -9.07 6.03 7.71
C ALA A 104 -7.60 5.66 7.97
N GLY A 105 -7.25 4.38 7.75
CA GLY A 105 -5.88 3.87 7.85
C GLY A 105 -5.56 2.83 6.77
N ASN A 106 -4.28 2.62 6.50
CA ASN A 106 -3.81 1.74 5.41
C ASN A 106 -2.61 0.85 5.82
N GLY A 107 -2.43 -0.23 5.05
CA GLY A 107 -1.39 -1.24 5.16
C GLY A 107 -0.50 -1.46 3.92
N VAL A 108 -0.45 -0.59 2.88
CA VAL A 108 0.67 -0.40 1.89
C VAL A 108 0.27 0.55 0.73
N ASP A 109 1.19 1.39 0.24
CA ASP A 109 1.19 1.91 -1.15
C ASP A 109 2.60 2.39 -1.55
N ALA A 110 3.03 2.05 -2.77
CA ALA A 110 4.22 2.62 -3.39
C ALA A 110 4.11 2.58 -4.93
N THR A 111 4.35 3.72 -5.59
CA THR A 111 4.05 3.93 -7.02
C THR A 111 5.26 3.75 -7.95
N ASN A 112 6.45 3.45 -7.43
CA ASN A 112 7.67 3.27 -8.21
C ASN A 112 8.79 2.71 -7.32
N ILE A 113 9.62 1.82 -7.84
CA ILE A 113 10.78 1.22 -7.16
C ILE A 113 11.65 2.27 -6.42
N LEU A 114 12.07 3.37 -7.05
CA LEU A 114 12.79 4.43 -6.31
C LEU A 114 11.90 5.24 -5.35
N GLU A 115 10.60 5.35 -5.61
CA GLU A 115 9.63 5.93 -4.67
C GLU A 115 9.28 4.93 -3.56
N ASP A 116 9.58 3.63 -3.68
CA ASP A 116 9.47 2.67 -2.58
C ASP A 116 10.51 3.01 -1.49
N LEU A 117 11.62 3.68 -1.86
CA LEU A 117 12.58 4.27 -0.90
C LEU A 117 12.09 5.60 -0.31
N ILE A 118 11.17 6.29 -0.97
CA ILE A 118 10.62 7.59 -0.57
C ILE A 118 9.12 7.42 -0.33
N GLU A 119 8.78 7.05 0.89
CA GLU A 119 7.43 6.66 1.26
C GLU A 119 6.45 7.86 1.23
N TYR A 120 5.86 8.16 0.07
CA TYR A 120 4.83 9.18 -0.16
C TYR A 120 3.48 8.79 0.47
N ARG A 121 3.47 8.55 1.78
CA ARG A 121 2.30 8.06 2.52
C ARG A 121 1.10 9.00 2.38
N GLY A 122 1.35 10.30 2.26
CA GLY A 122 0.32 11.31 2.03
C GLY A 122 -0.44 11.16 0.71
N LEU A 123 0.11 10.45 -0.28
CA LEU A 123 -0.52 10.20 -1.58
C LEU A 123 -1.04 8.77 -1.73
N SER A 124 -0.93 7.94 -0.69
CA SER A 124 -1.41 6.56 -0.69
C SER A 124 -2.90 6.47 -1.02
N TRP A 125 -3.30 5.62 -1.98
CA TRP A 125 -4.68 5.58 -2.48
C TRP A 125 -5.72 5.32 -1.39
N SER A 126 -5.41 4.52 -0.36
CA SER A 126 -6.34 4.13 0.71
C SER A 126 -6.14 4.88 2.02
N GLY A 127 -5.00 5.55 2.23
CA GLY A 127 -4.66 6.16 3.52
C GLY A 127 -4.03 7.55 3.44
N GLY A 128 -3.76 8.09 2.25
CA GLY A 128 -3.13 9.39 2.05
C GLY A 128 -4.10 10.55 2.12
N GLY A 129 -3.73 11.61 2.83
CA GLY A 129 -4.53 12.82 3.01
C GLY A 129 -3.92 14.10 2.44
N ASP A 130 -2.87 14.01 1.61
CA ASP A 130 -2.30 15.19 0.95
C ASP A 130 -3.26 15.75 -0.11
N GLY A 131 -3.29 17.08 -0.20
CA GLY A 131 -4.17 17.83 -1.09
C GLY A 131 -5.66 17.47 -0.94
N SER A 132 -6.37 17.51 -2.05
CA SER A 132 -7.83 17.35 -2.11
C SER A 132 -8.30 16.80 -3.45
N LEU A 133 -9.58 16.40 -3.50
CA LEU A 133 -10.22 16.04 -4.77
C LEU A 133 -10.26 17.21 -5.76
N ASP A 134 -10.49 18.45 -5.30
CA ASP A 134 -10.54 19.62 -6.19
C ASP A 134 -9.17 19.92 -6.84
N GLU A 135 -8.09 19.55 -6.17
CA GLU A 135 -6.71 19.68 -6.68
C GLU A 135 -6.30 18.53 -7.61
N GLY A 136 -7.14 17.49 -7.74
CA GLY A 136 -6.86 16.32 -8.58
C GLY A 136 -6.29 15.12 -7.84
N ILE A 137 -6.25 15.13 -6.50
CA ILE A 137 -5.64 14.06 -5.70
C ILE A 137 -6.71 13.08 -5.21
N LEU A 138 -6.82 11.96 -5.93
CA LEU A 138 -7.80 10.92 -5.68
C LEU A 138 -7.27 9.87 -4.68
N THR A 139 -7.60 10.06 -3.41
CA THR A 139 -7.38 9.07 -2.34
C THR A 139 -8.69 8.83 -1.58
N LEU A 140 -8.80 7.69 -0.89
CA LEU A 140 -9.96 7.37 -0.07
C LEU A 140 -10.20 8.42 1.02
N PRO A 141 -9.19 8.89 1.80
CA PRO A 141 -9.40 9.99 2.74
C PRO A 141 -9.90 11.27 2.07
N ASN A 142 -9.38 11.64 0.88
CA ASN A 142 -9.85 12.83 0.17
C ASN A 142 -11.29 12.70 -0.33
N ILE A 143 -11.73 11.49 -0.70
CA ILE A 143 -13.15 11.21 -0.98
C ILE A 143 -13.99 11.37 0.28
N LEU A 144 -13.56 10.79 1.39
CA LEU A 144 -14.29 10.82 2.65
C LEU A 144 -14.41 12.24 3.23
N LYS A 145 -13.39 13.09 3.06
CA LYS A 145 -13.43 14.51 3.42
C LYS A 145 -14.60 15.28 2.78
N LYS A 146 -15.12 14.84 1.62
CA LYS A 146 -16.31 15.43 1.00
C LYS A 146 -17.58 15.23 1.84
N TYR A 147 -17.63 14.15 2.62
CA TYR A 147 -18.80 13.75 3.41
C TYR A 147 -18.60 13.99 4.92
N ASN A 148 -17.38 13.78 5.41
CA ASN A 148 -16.95 14.08 6.77
C ASN A 148 -15.62 14.85 6.75
N PRO A 149 -15.65 16.20 6.79
CA PRO A 149 -14.44 17.03 6.78
C PRO A 149 -13.52 16.82 7.99
N ASN A 150 -14.01 16.21 9.07
CA ASN A 150 -13.29 15.99 10.32
C ASN A 150 -12.63 14.60 10.39
N ILE A 151 -12.65 13.82 9.30
CA ILE A 151 -11.99 12.51 9.26
C ILE A 151 -10.52 12.64 9.70
N GLN A 152 -10.04 11.65 10.42
CA GLN A 152 -8.69 11.62 10.98
C GLN A 152 -7.98 10.29 10.67
N GLY A 153 -6.71 10.18 11.06
CA GLY A 153 -5.90 8.97 10.87
C GLY A 153 -5.23 8.82 9.50
N TYR A 154 -5.54 9.67 8.52
CA TYR A 154 -4.82 9.66 7.25
C TYR A 154 -3.35 10.10 7.42
N ALA A 155 -2.49 9.61 6.54
CA ALA A 155 -1.09 10.01 6.46
C ALA A 155 -0.92 11.31 5.66
N THR A 156 0.17 12.04 5.90
CA THR A 156 0.54 13.24 5.15
C THR A 156 2.03 13.23 4.78
N GLY A 157 2.38 13.86 3.67
CA GLY A 157 3.75 14.00 3.21
C GLY A 157 4.49 12.69 3.00
N ILE A 158 5.80 12.76 3.23
CA ILE A 158 6.75 11.65 3.10
C ILE A 158 7.21 11.26 4.51
N GLY A 159 7.27 9.96 4.81
CA GLY A 159 7.78 9.49 6.09
C GLY A 159 7.62 7.99 6.29
N LYS A 160 8.26 7.47 7.32
CA LYS A 160 8.21 6.04 7.72
C LYS A 160 6.93 5.71 8.47
N SER A 161 6.61 4.42 8.57
CA SER A 161 5.50 3.89 9.37
C SER A 161 5.54 4.33 10.84
N THR A 162 6.74 4.66 11.34
CA THR A 162 6.99 5.14 12.71
C THR A 162 6.81 6.64 12.89
N ASP A 163 6.78 7.41 11.81
CA ASP A 163 6.74 8.87 11.88
C ASP A 163 5.34 9.36 12.24
N GLN A 164 5.24 10.52 12.90
CA GLN A 164 3.94 11.10 13.25
C GLN A 164 3.07 11.39 12.02
N SER A 165 3.69 11.76 10.90
CA SER A 165 3.04 12.03 9.62
C SER A 165 2.41 10.79 8.98
N SER A 166 2.75 9.58 9.44
CA SER A 166 2.13 8.34 8.95
C SER A 166 0.68 8.17 9.40
N GLY A 167 0.20 8.94 10.39
CA GLY A 167 -1.16 8.78 10.90
C GLY A 167 -1.40 7.34 11.34
N LEU A 168 -2.44 6.68 10.84
CA LEU A 168 -2.73 5.26 11.04
C LEU A 168 -2.25 4.36 9.90
N ASN A 169 -1.44 4.90 8.99
CA ASN A 169 -0.78 4.10 7.96
C ASN A 169 0.42 3.36 8.56
N VAL A 170 0.19 2.13 9.00
CA VAL A 170 1.17 1.24 9.64
C VAL A 170 1.88 0.32 8.65
N ALA A 171 1.55 0.43 7.37
CA ALA A 171 2.22 -0.30 6.30
C ALA A 171 3.72 -0.10 6.36
N ASP A 172 4.53 -1.11 6.06
CA ASP A 172 5.98 -0.92 5.90
C ASP A 172 6.43 -1.46 4.53
N PRO A 173 7.28 -0.73 3.78
CA PRO A 173 7.84 -1.25 2.55
C PRO A 173 8.58 -2.56 2.80
N GLY A 174 8.23 -3.58 2.02
CA GLY A 174 8.88 -4.89 2.07
C GLY A 174 8.31 -5.90 3.05
N ASP A 175 7.34 -5.50 3.85
CA ASP A 175 6.58 -6.45 4.65
C ASP A 175 5.85 -7.46 3.74
N THR A 176 5.72 -8.67 4.27
CA THR A 176 5.00 -9.78 3.68
C THR A 176 3.76 -10.08 4.52
N SER A 177 2.98 -11.09 4.14
CA SER A 177 1.87 -11.53 4.97
C SER A 177 2.30 -11.89 6.39
N PHE A 178 3.55 -12.31 6.61
CA PHE A 178 4.06 -12.71 7.93
C PHE A 178 3.99 -11.58 8.96
N GLU A 179 4.18 -10.33 8.53
CA GLU A 179 4.17 -9.16 9.40
C GLU A 179 2.75 -8.66 9.72
N MET A 180 1.72 -9.16 9.03
CA MET A 180 0.33 -8.68 9.16
C MET A 180 -0.24 -8.75 10.58
N PRO A 181 -0.05 -9.84 11.38
CA PRO A 181 -0.52 -9.85 12.76
C PRO A 181 0.18 -8.79 13.63
N GLY A 182 1.44 -8.48 13.34
CA GLY A 182 2.20 -7.42 14.01
C GLY A 182 1.66 -6.04 13.67
N GLN A 183 1.47 -5.75 12.37
CA GLN A 183 0.86 -4.50 11.90
C GLN A 183 -0.56 -4.30 12.46
N ALA A 184 -1.37 -5.36 12.53
CA ALA A 184 -2.71 -5.29 13.12
C ALA A 184 -2.69 -4.83 14.59
N ARG A 185 -1.80 -5.40 15.42
CA ARG A 185 -1.62 -4.97 16.82
C ARG A 185 -1.14 -3.52 16.91
N MET A 186 -0.16 -3.15 16.09
CA MET A 186 0.35 -1.77 16.04
C MET A 186 -0.76 -0.76 15.65
N LEU A 187 -1.60 -1.11 14.68
CA LEU A 187 -2.73 -0.28 14.27
C LEU A 187 -3.76 -0.14 15.41
N VAL A 188 -4.10 -1.24 16.08
CA VAL A 188 -5.00 -1.24 17.23
C VAL A 188 -4.49 -0.31 18.33
N ASP A 189 -3.21 -0.44 18.69
CA ASP A 189 -2.60 0.39 19.74
C ASP A 189 -2.58 1.87 19.34
N ARG A 190 -2.27 2.18 18.07
CA ARG A 190 -2.29 3.54 17.58
C ARG A 190 -3.70 4.13 17.58
N MET A 191 -4.71 3.39 17.13
CA MET A 191 -6.11 3.83 17.17
C MET A 191 -6.59 4.08 18.61
N LYS A 192 -6.25 3.20 19.56
CA LYS A 192 -6.56 3.40 21.00
C LYS A 192 -5.96 4.69 21.55
N ALA A 193 -4.80 5.10 21.04
CA ALA A 193 -4.10 6.29 21.50
C ALA A 193 -4.58 7.59 20.83
N THR A 194 -5.09 7.53 19.60
CA THR A 194 -5.29 8.74 18.77
C THR A 194 -6.73 9.01 18.32
N THR A 195 -7.71 8.14 18.62
CA THR A 195 -9.11 8.31 18.16
C THR A 195 -10.11 8.11 19.32
N ASP A 196 -11.40 8.42 19.13
CA ASP A 196 -12.45 7.92 20.04
C ASP A 196 -12.69 6.44 19.72
N PHE A 197 -11.76 5.61 20.19
CA PHE A 197 -11.61 4.21 19.77
C PHE A 197 -12.91 3.40 19.85
N LEU A 198 -13.77 3.67 20.83
CA LEU A 198 -15.01 2.91 21.00
C LEU A 198 -16.19 3.45 20.17
N LYS A 199 -16.15 4.71 19.74
CA LYS A 199 -17.28 5.37 19.08
C LYS A 199 -17.07 5.62 17.59
N ASP A 200 -15.85 5.99 17.21
CA ASP A 200 -15.51 6.34 15.83
C ASP A 200 -15.72 5.15 14.89
N TRP A 201 -16.34 5.35 13.73
CA TRP A 201 -16.32 4.34 12.67
C TRP A 201 -15.01 4.41 11.89
N LYS A 202 -14.40 3.24 11.70
CA LYS A 202 -13.05 3.10 11.12
C LYS A 202 -13.15 2.36 9.80
N VAL A 203 -12.50 2.89 8.76
CA VAL A 203 -12.17 2.11 7.57
C VAL A 203 -10.71 1.70 7.62
N ILE A 204 -10.48 0.39 7.57
CA ILE A 204 -9.15 -0.22 7.64
C ILE A 204 -8.92 -0.97 6.33
N THR A 205 -7.87 -0.59 5.59
CA THR A 205 -7.48 -1.30 4.36
C THR A 205 -6.27 -2.19 4.60
N LEU A 206 -6.42 -3.48 4.30
CA LEU A 206 -5.33 -4.46 4.26
C LEU A 206 -4.95 -4.64 2.79
N PHE A 207 -3.67 -4.43 2.46
CA PHE A 207 -3.14 -4.65 1.12
C PHE A 207 -1.73 -5.24 1.22
N ILE A 208 -1.60 -6.55 1.01
CA ILE A 208 -0.35 -7.30 1.26
C ILE A 208 -0.27 -8.51 0.33
N GLY A 209 0.94 -8.99 0.03
CA GLY A 209 1.17 -10.19 -0.77
C GLY A 209 2.09 -10.00 -1.97
N GLY A 210 2.39 -8.76 -2.37
CA GLY A 210 3.33 -8.50 -3.46
C GLY A 210 4.72 -9.05 -3.15
N ASN A 211 5.21 -8.79 -1.94
CA ASN A 211 6.50 -9.28 -1.48
C ASN A 211 6.49 -10.80 -1.23
N ASP A 212 5.38 -11.38 -0.76
CA ASP A 212 5.21 -12.83 -0.66
C ASP A 212 5.41 -13.50 -2.04
N LEU A 213 4.78 -12.96 -3.09
CA LEU A 213 4.94 -13.47 -4.45
C LEU A 213 6.36 -13.28 -4.98
N CYS A 214 7.00 -12.14 -4.67
CA CYS A 214 8.38 -11.87 -5.09
C CYS A 214 9.44 -12.71 -4.37
N ASP A 215 9.17 -13.17 -3.13
CA ASP A 215 10.10 -13.95 -2.32
C ASP A 215 9.74 -15.46 -2.27
N ALA A 216 8.61 -15.85 -2.88
CA ALA A 216 8.14 -17.24 -2.94
C ALA A 216 9.18 -18.23 -3.48
N CYS A 217 9.98 -17.81 -4.47
CA CYS A 217 11.04 -18.65 -5.04
C CYS A 217 12.16 -18.99 -4.04
N ASN A 218 12.29 -18.21 -2.96
CA ASN A 218 13.33 -18.38 -1.95
C ASN A 218 12.88 -19.27 -0.80
N ASP A 219 11.59 -19.20 -0.42
CA ASP A 219 10.99 -20.05 0.60
C ASP A 219 9.51 -20.35 0.29
N TRP A 220 9.29 -21.40 -0.50
CA TRP A 220 7.96 -21.88 -0.86
C TRP A 220 7.10 -22.30 0.33
N ASN A 221 7.72 -22.62 1.48
CA ASN A 221 6.99 -23.01 2.67
C ASN A 221 6.49 -21.76 3.39
N ARG A 222 7.39 -20.80 3.71
CA ARG A 222 7.05 -19.53 4.36
C ARG A 222 6.01 -18.74 3.58
N TYR A 223 6.20 -18.61 2.27
CA TYR A 223 5.30 -17.84 1.38
C TYR A 223 4.25 -18.72 0.67
N SER A 224 3.94 -19.89 1.24
CA SER A 224 2.88 -20.75 0.70
C SER A 224 1.51 -20.06 0.78
N PRO A 225 0.56 -20.40 -0.12
CA PRO A 225 -0.81 -19.91 -0.04
C PRO A 225 -1.47 -20.17 1.31
N GLU A 226 -1.13 -21.30 1.95
CA GLU A 226 -1.68 -21.70 3.25
C GLU A 226 -1.18 -20.78 4.37
N ASN A 227 0.11 -20.44 4.38
CA ASN A 227 0.68 -19.50 5.35
C ASN A 227 0.21 -18.07 5.09
N TYR A 228 0.14 -17.63 3.83
CA TYR A 228 -0.46 -16.34 3.46
C TYR A 228 -1.87 -16.22 4.03
N ARG A 229 -2.73 -17.22 3.75
CA ARG A 229 -4.10 -17.28 4.29
C ARG A 229 -4.12 -17.24 5.81
N LYS A 230 -3.26 -18.03 6.48
CA LYS A 230 -3.18 -18.08 7.94
C LYS A 230 -2.78 -16.73 8.54
N ASN A 231 -1.79 -16.05 7.97
CA ASN A 231 -1.33 -14.78 8.51
C ASN A 231 -2.38 -13.67 8.35
N LEU A 232 -3.06 -13.62 7.20
CA LEU A 232 -4.20 -12.71 7.00
C LEU A 232 -5.33 -13.03 7.98
N GLN A 233 -5.64 -14.31 8.17
CA GLN A 233 -6.66 -14.73 9.12
C GLN A 233 -6.33 -14.27 10.54
N GLU A 234 -5.09 -14.45 11.02
CA GLU A 234 -4.69 -13.98 12.35
C GLU A 234 -4.80 -12.45 12.49
N ALA A 235 -4.38 -11.69 11.47
CA ALA A 235 -4.53 -10.24 11.48
C ALA A 235 -6.01 -9.79 11.52
N LEU A 236 -6.87 -10.45 10.73
CA LEU A 236 -8.31 -10.19 10.71
C LEU A 236 -8.98 -10.58 12.04
N ASP A 237 -8.57 -11.69 12.66
CA ASP A 237 -9.07 -12.14 13.95
C ASP A 237 -8.72 -11.12 15.05
N ILE A 238 -7.51 -10.54 15.03
CA ILE A 238 -7.11 -9.46 15.95
C ILE A 238 -8.01 -8.23 15.75
N LEU A 239 -8.17 -7.76 14.51
CA LEU A 239 -9.00 -6.59 14.21
C LEU A 239 -10.46 -6.82 14.61
N HIS A 240 -11.01 -8.00 14.34
CA HIS A 240 -12.38 -8.36 14.70
C HIS A 240 -12.57 -8.46 16.22
N ALA A 241 -11.59 -8.97 16.95
CA ALA A 241 -11.65 -9.10 18.40
C ALA A 241 -11.52 -7.75 19.12
N GLU A 242 -10.69 -6.84 18.60
CA GLU A 242 -10.30 -5.63 19.33
C GLU A 242 -10.91 -4.33 18.83
N VAL A 243 -11.25 -4.22 17.54
CA VAL A 243 -11.65 -2.94 16.93
C VAL A 243 -13.17 -2.88 16.77
N PRO A 244 -13.88 -2.13 17.63
CA PRO A 244 -15.30 -1.90 17.42
C PRO A 244 -15.52 -0.96 16.23
N ARG A 245 -16.68 -1.10 15.58
CA ARG A 245 -17.15 -0.19 14.51
C ARG A 245 -16.13 -0.05 13.38
N ALA A 246 -15.72 -1.19 12.84
CA ALA A 246 -14.78 -1.25 11.73
C ALA A 246 -15.46 -1.77 10.45
N LEU A 247 -15.16 -1.09 9.33
CA LEU A 247 -15.24 -1.66 7.99
C LEU A 247 -13.83 -2.05 7.57
N VAL A 248 -13.58 -3.35 7.43
CA VAL A 248 -12.30 -3.88 6.98
C VAL A 248 -12.37 -4.18 5.49
N ASN A 249 -11.55 -3.50 4.70
CA ASN A 249 -11.40 -3.69 3.27
C ASN A 249 -10.14 -4.51 2.99
N VAL A 250 -10.30 -5.74 2.51
CA VAL A 250 -9.17 -6.60 2.09
C VAL A 250 -8.94 -6.40 0.60
N ALA A 251 -7.95 -5.59 0.25
CA ALA A 251 -7.55 -5.36 -1.13
C ALA A 251 -6.67 -6.52 -1.60
N LEU A 252 -7.08 -7.16 -2.70
CA LEU A 252 -6.34 -8.28 -3.27
C LEU A 252 -5.15 -7.77 -4.09
N ILE A 253 -4.07 -8.56 -4.10
CA ILE A 253 -2.99 -8.38 -5.06
C ILE A 253 -3.56 -8.56 -6.47
N PHE A 254 -3.15 -7.68 -7.38
CA PHE A 254 -3.53 -7.76 -8.79
C PHE A 254 -2.94 -9.01 -9.44
N ASP A 255 -3.62 -9.54 -10.46
CA ASP A 255 -3.12 -10.68 -11.22
C ASP A 255 -1.78 -10.33 -11.88
N ILE A 256 -0.71 -10.94 -11.37
CA ILE A 256 0.65 -10.77 -11.90
C ILE A 256 0.95 -11.70 -13.08
N ALA A 257 0.08 -12.63 -13.48
CA ALA A 257 0.35 -13.50 -14.63
C ALA A 257 0.69 -12.75 -15.94
N PRO A 258 0.11 -11.58 -16.26
CA PRO A 258 0.46 -10.80 -17.45
C PRO A 258 1.93 -10.33 -17.48
N VAL A 259 2.57 -10.17 -16.32
CA VAL A 259 4.01 -9.86 -16.20
C VAL A 259 4.85 -10.87 -16.98
N ALA A 260 4.59 -12.16 -16.77
CA ALA A 260 5.37 -13.23 -17.36
C ALA A 260 5.24 -13.27 -18.90
N GLN A 261 4.22 -12.61 -19.45
CA GLN A 261 4.00 -12.49 -20.89
C GLN A 261 4.79 -11.33 -21.48
N LEU A 262 5.05 -10.26 -20.72
CA LEU A 262 5.84 -9.10 -21.16
C LEU A 262 7.32 -9.45 -21.39
N GLY A 263 7.86 -10.45 -20.68
CA GLY A 263 9.25 -10.91 -20.86
C GLY A 263 9.48 -11.86 -22.04
N LYS A 264 8.45 -12.20 -22.82
CA LYS A 264 8.55 -13.18 -23.93
C LYS A 264 8.66 -12.56 -25.33
N THR A 265 8.60 -11.24 -25.43
CA THR A 265 8.84 -10.49 -26.67
C THR A 265 9.96 -9.48 -26.42
N ASP A 266 11.05 -9.65 -27.15
CA ASP A 266 12.23 -8.78 -27.26
C ASP A 266 13.35 -8.94 -26.20
N LEU A 267 13.96 -10.13 -26.18
CA LEU A 267 15.41 -10.29 -25.95
C LEU A 267 16.05 -10.93 -27.18
#